data_AF-A0A286GDE5-F1
#
_entry.id   AF-A0A286GDE5-F1
#
_cell.length_a   1.000
_cell.length_b   1.000
_cell.length_c   1.000
_cell.angle_alpha   90.00
_cell.angle_beta   90.00
_cell.angle_gamma   90.00
#
_symmetry.space_group_name_H-M   'P 1'
#
loop_
_entity.id
_entity.type
_entity.pdbx_description
1 polymer ?
#
loop_
_entity_poly.entity_id
_entity_poly.type
_entity_poly.pdbx_seq_one_letter_code
_entity_poly.pdbx_strand_id
1 'polypeptide(L)'
;MTGIRFVLGVLDGTWMVDVFTGDDHLFQEVAATEEQALAAARRRLEGRAPEPVPAPRPVPPPPPRQLPAGATASRGIQIQDRAALLPVPEVFYLEEGVDRRRWDAENSVDSPSRGHHQVDPRRPVSCTPIMPDVRRAATEGNAYPPSYAAAPDLVRSTPAYRDLVEVSHAVYRLLADERTLTIGAAKAAMEAAMGRRFSPRIRDACVADTLRDLRLYGLAQADRAGRFTARTCFTWVDPATVALVDPADPGR
;
A
#
# COMPACT_ATOMS: atom_id res chain seq x y z
N MET A 1 14.40 -18.40 29.42
CA MET A 1 13.85 -18.22 30.78
C MET A 1 13.84 -16.72 31.05
N THR A 2 12.67 -16.10 31.11
CA THR A 2 12.52 -14.69 31.46
C THR A 2 12.71 -14.54 32.96
N GLY A 3 13.73 -13.80 33.39
CA GLY A 3 14.01 -13.55 34.80
C GLY A 3 13.01 -12.57 35.41
N ILE A 4 12.75 -12.71 36.71
CA ILE A 4 11.99 -11.73 37.49
C ILE A 4 12.90 -10.54 37.81
N ARG A 5 12.43 -9.32 37.56
CA ARG A 5 13.14 -8.07 37.88
C ARG A 5 12.34 -7.26 38.89
N PHE A 6 13.03 -6.76 39.92
CA PHE A 6 12.49 -5.81 40.89
C PHE A 6 13.06 -4.41 40.59
N VAL A 7 12.19 -3.41 40.51
CA VAL A 7 12.57 -2.00 40.34
C VAL A 7 12.12 -1.26 41.59
N LEU A 8 13.06 -0.62 42.27
CA LEU A 8 12.78 0.12 43.50
C LEU A 8 12.60 1.62 43.22
N GLY A 9 11.68 2.24 43.94
CA GLY A 9 11.43 3.68 43.90
C GLY A 9 10.97 4.21 45.25
N VAL A 10 10.98 5.53 45.38
CA VAL A 10 10.41 6.25 46.53
C VAL A 10 9.42 7.28 46.00
N LEU A 11 8.20 7.25 46.51
CA LEU A 11 7.13 8.20 46.18
C LEU A 11 6.57 8.78 47.48
N ASP A 12 6.62 10.10 47.63
CA ASP A 12 6.12 10.83 48.80
C ASP A 12 6.60 10.26 50.16
N GLY A 13 7.88 9.87 50.22
CA GLY A 13 8.49 9.31 51.43
C GLY A 13 8.12 7.84 51.71
N THR A 14 7.38 7.19 50.82
CA THR A 14 7.03 5.77 50.89
C THR A 14 7.87 4.97 49.90
N TRP A 15 8.41 3.82 50.33
CA TRP A 15 9.15 2.92 49.46
C TRP A 15 8.22 2.09 48.60
N MET A 16 8.63 1.85 47.37
CA MET A 16 7.86 1.18 46.34
C MET A 16 8.73 0.17 45.59
N VAL A 17 8.16 -0.98 45.26
CA VAL A 17 8.81 -2.03 44.47
C VAL A 17 7.87 -2.49 43.36
N ASP A 18 8.26 -2.24 42.11
CA ASP A 18 7.61 -2.77 40.91
C ASP A 18 8.25 -4.09 40.49
N VAL A 19 7.43 -5.10 40.19
CA VAL A 19 7.89 -6.45 39.83
C VAL A 19 7.53 -6.74 38.37
N PHE A 20 8.51 -7.22 37.60
CA PHE A 20 8.36 -7.49 36.16
C PHE A 20 8.78 -8.92 35.79
N THR A 21 8.19 -9.46 34.72
CA THR A 21 8.67 -10.64 33.98
C THR A 21 8.94 -10.24 32.53
N GLY A 22 10.21 -10.13 32.14
CA GLY A 22 10.54 -9.50 30.86
C GLY A 22 10.12 -8.03 30.85
N ASP A 23 9.29 -7.63 29.88
CA ASP A 23 8.74 -6.27 29.77
C ASP A 23 7.36 -6.12 30.44
N ASP A 24 6.75 -7.21 30.89
CA ASP A 24 5.42 -7.19 31.51
C ASP A 24 5.51 -6.80 33.00
N HIS A 25 4.80 -5.74 33.39
CA HIS A 25 4.59 -5.39 34.80
C HIS A 25 3.62 -6.37 35.44
N LEU A 26 4.04 -6.99 36.54
CA LEU A 26 3.22 -7.96 37.26
C LEU A 26 2.35 -7.30 38.33
N PHE A 27 2.98 -6.50 39.20
CA PHE A 27 2.37 -5.79 40.32
C PHE A 27 3.37 -4.85 41.00
N GLN A 28 2.86 -4.03 41.92
CA GLN A 28 3.60 -3.07 42.74
C GLN A 28 3.31 -3.32 44.23
N GLU A 29 4.33 -3.16 45.08
CA GLU A 29 4.20 -3.15 46.54
C GLU A 29 4.73 -1.85 47.11
N VAL A 30 4.11 -1.37 48.18
CA VAL A 30 4.51 -0.15 48.89
C VAL A 30 4.65 -0.39 50.38
N ALA A 31 5.67 0.19 51.02
CA ALA A 31 5.89 0.10 52.46
C ALA A 31 6.65 1.31 53.01
N ALA A 32 6.68 1.45 54.34
CA ALA A 32 7.40 2.53 54.99
C ALA A 32 8.94 2.42 54.84
N THR A 33 9.45 1.22 54.54
CA THR A 33 10.89 0.96 54.37
C THR A 33 11.14 0.07 53.15
N GLU A 34 12.33 0.21 52.57
CA GLU A 34 12.79 -0.58 51.43
C GLU A 34 12.69 -2.10 51.72
N GLU A 35 13.18 -2.51 52.88
CA GLU A 35 13.21 -3.91 53.31
C GLU A 35 11.80 -4.50 53.40
N GLN A 36 10.84 -3.75 53.93
CA GLN A 36 9.44 -4.16 54.00
C GLN A 36 8.80 -4.29 52.61
N ALA A 37 9.07 -3.34 51.70
CA ALA A 37 8.51 -3.37 50.35
C ALA A 37 9.06 -4.56 49.55
N LEU A 38 10.37 -4.84 49.65
CA LEU A 38 10.99 -6.01 49.02
C LEU A 38 10.49 -7.34 49.61
N ALA A 39 10.37 -7.43 50.94
CA ALA A 39 9.89 -8.64 51.60
C ALA A 39 8.42 -8.92 51.23
N ALA A 40 7.58 -7.88 51.14
CA ALA A 40 6.20 -7.99 50.69
C ALA A 40 6.13 -8.46 49.22
N ALA A 41 6.93 -7.86 48.33
CA ALA A 41 6.97 -8.22 46.93
C ALA A 41 7.40 -9.69 46.70
N ARG A 42 8.42 -10.15 47.44
CA ARG A 42 8.88 -11.55 47.39
C ARG A 42 7.82 -12.52 47.91
N ARG A 43 7.20 -12.21 49.05
CA ARG A 43 6.14 -13.05 49.61
C ARG A 43 4.93 -13.18 48.67
N ARG A 44 4.56 -12.08 48.00
CA ARG A 44 3.48 -12.09 47.01
C ARG A 44 3.86 -12.89 45.75
N LEU A 45 5.13 -12.83 45.35
CA LEU A 45 5.64 -13.66 44.25
C LEU A 45 5.60 -15.16 44.61
N GLU A 46 6.01 -15.52 45.83
CA GLU A 46 6.01 -16.90 46.35
C GLU A 46 4.58 -17.45 46.56
N GLY A 47 3.63 -16.58 46.93
CA GLY A 47 2.22 -16.93 47.10
C GLY A 47 1.42 -17.04 45.80
N ARG A 48 1.97 -16.58 44.67
CA ARG A 48 1.37 -16.80 43.34
C ARG A 48 1.71 -18.21 42.88
N ALA A 49 0.87 -19.19 43.26
CA ALA A 49 0.74 -20.39 42.45
C ALA A 49 0.42 -19.95 41.01
N PRO A 50 1.08 -20.49 39.97
CA PRO A 50 0.73 -20.14 38.61
C PRO A 50 -0.74 -20.52 38.40
N GLU A 51 -1.61 -19.53 38.22
CA GLU A 51 -2.94 -19.80 37.69
C GLU A 51 -2.74 -20.52 36.35
N PRO A 52 -3.39 -21.68 36.14
CA PRO A 52 -3.34 -22.33 34.85
C PRO A 52 -3.92 -21.34 33.83
N VAL A 53 -3.06 -20.79 32.99
CA VAL A 53 -3.48 -19.99 31.83
C VAL A 53 -4.47 -20.85 31.06
N PRO A 54 -5.74 -20.45 30.93
CA PRO A 54 -6.69 -21.19 30.11
C PRO A 54 -6.07 -21.29 28.72
N ALA A 55 -5.89 -22.52 28.23
CA ALA A 55 -5.38 -22.72 26.88
C ALA A 55 -6.20 -21.83 25.94
N PRO A 56 -5.56 -20.97 25.12
CA PRO A 56 -6.28 -20.11 24.20
C PRO A 56 -7.20 -21.00 23.37
N ARG A 57 -8.51 -20.77 23.48
CA ARG A 57 -9.47 -21.48 22.65
C ARG A 57 -9.06 -21.21 21.20
N PRO A 58 -8.91 -22.24 20.35
CA PRO A 58 -8.59 -22.01 18.94
C PRO A 58 -9.68 -21.10 18.37
N VAL A 59 -9.30 -19.86 18.05
CA VAL A 59 -10.18 -18.94 17.33
C VAL A 59 -10.37 -19.57 15.95
N PRO A 60 -11.61 -19.87 15.54
CA PRO A 60 -11.84 -20.39 14.19
C PRO A 60 -11.24 -19.41 13.19
N PRO A 61 -10.58 -19.89 12.13
CA PRO A 61 -10.02 -19.01 11.12
C PRO A 61 -11.14 -18.09 10.60
N PRO A 62 -10.88 -16.79 10.38
CA PRO A 62 -11.87 -15.91 9.81
C PRO A 62 -12.35 -16.49 8.48
N PRO A 63 -13.64 -16.36 8.16
CA PRO A 63 -14.17 -16.86 6.90
C PRO A 63 -13.40 -16.22 5.73
N PRO A 64 -13.19 -16.95 4.62
CA PRO A 64 -12.51 -16.41 3.45
C PRO A 64 -13.24 -15.15 2.97
N ARG A 65 -12.51 -14.03 2.91
CA ARG A 65 -13.05 -12.75 2.44
C ARG A 65 -13.41 -12.89 0.96
N GLN A 66 -14.68 -12.66 0.61
CA GLN A 66 -15.09 -12.62 -0.80
C GLN A 66 -14.53 -11.36 -1.45
N LEU A 67 -13.92 -11.52 -2.62
CA LEU A 67 -13.38 -10.40 -3.41
C LEU A 67 -14.51 -9.69 -4.16
N PRO A 68 -14.41 -8.36 -4.37
CA PRO A 68 -15.30 -7.66 -5.28
C PRO A 68 -15.29 -8.29 -6.69
N ALA A 69 -16.40 -8.15 -7.42
CA ALA A 69 -16.48 -8.65 -8.79
C ALA A 69 -15.36 -8.04 -9.67
N GLY A 70 -14.62 -8.90 -10.38
CA GLY A 70 -13.49 -8.49 -11.22
C GLY A 70 -12.20 -8.14 -10.47
N ALA A 71 -12.18 -8.24 -9.14
CA ALA A 71 -10.99 -8.03 -8.34
C ALA A 71 -10.17 -9.32 -8.19
N THR A 72 -8.84 -9.18 -8.17
CA THR A 72 -7.89 -10.27 -7.93
C THR A 72 -7.00 -9.89 -6.74
N ALA A 73 -6.90 -10.78 -5.75
CA ALA A 73 -6.05 -10.54 -4.59
C ALA A 73 -4.59 -10.33 -5.01
N SER A 74 -3.95 -9.30 -4.45
CA SER A 74 -2.57 -8.95 -4.79
C SER A 74 -1.56 -9.99 -4.32
N ARG A 75 -1.89 -10.75 -3.26
CA ARG A 75 -1.08 -11.86 -2.69
C ARG A 75 -0.81 -13.03 -3.68
N GLY A 76 -1.27 -12.96 -4.93
CA GLY A 76 -1.03 -13.96 -5.96
C GLY A 76 -0.64 -13.38 -7.33
N ILE A 77 -0.35 -12.08 -7.43
CA ILE A 77 0.02 -11.42 -8.68
C ILE A 77 1.51 -11.08 -8.62
N GLN A 78 2.24 -11.38 -9.69
CA GLN A 78 3.61 -10.91 -9.86
C GLN A 78 3.61 -9.46 -10.37
N ILE A 79 4.40 -8.62 -9.73
CA ILE A 79 4.63 -7.22 -10.10
C ILE A 79 6.12 -7.02 -10.37
N GLN A 80 6.47 -6.04 -11.21
CA GLN A 80 7.88 -5.64 -11.38
C GLN A 80 8.42 -5.00 -10.10
N ASP A 81 9.72 -5.14 -9.84
CA ASP A 81 10.39 -4.57 -8.66
C ASP A 81 10.11 -3.06 -8.48
N ARG A 82 10.01 -2.31 -9.57
CA ARG A 82 9.69 -0.88 -9.50
C ARG A 82 8.26 -0.58 -9.02
N ALA A 83 7.30 -1.47 -9.26
CA ALA A 83 5.96 -1.33 -8.70
C ALA A 83 5.93 -1.66 -7.20
N ALA A 84 6.84 -2.51 -6.72
CA ALA A 84 7.00 -2.82 -5.31
C ALA A 84 7.58 -1.66 -4.48
N LEU A 85 8.04 -0.58 -5.12
CA LEU A 85 8.46 0.65 -4.45
C LEU A 85 7.26 1.44 -3.86
N LEU A 86 6.04 1.09 -4.26
CA LEU A 86 4.83 1.76 -3.85
C LEU A 86 3.93 0.85 -3.01
N PRO A 87 3.07 1.42 -2.17
CA PRO A 87 2.04 0.66 -1.48
C PRO A 87 1.13 -0.07 -2.48
N VAL A 88 1.05 -1.39 -2.31
CA VAL A 88 0.26 -2.28 -3.16
C VAL A 88 -1.16 -2.39 -2.61
N PRO A 89 -2.23 -2.26 -3.42
CA PRO A 89 -3.60 -2.46 -2.95
C PRO A 89 -3.83 -3.92 -2.53
N GLU A 90 -4.79 -4.21 -1.64
CA GLU A 90 -5.15 -5.60 -1.30
C GLU A 90 -5.61 -6.39 -2.52
N VAL A 91 -6.22 -5.69 -3.48
CA VAL A 91 -6.76 -6.26 -4.72
C VAL A 91 -6.42 -5.40 -5.93
N PHE A 92 -6.21 -6.04 -7.07
CA PHE A 92 -6.08 -5.42 -8.38
C PHE A 92 -7.31 -5.71 -9.24
N TYR A 93 -7.74 -4.73 -10.04
CA TYR A 93 -8.83 -4.89 -11.02
C TYR A 93 -8.25 -5.12 -12.43
N LEU A 94 -7.84 -6.36 -12.71
CA LEU A 94 -7.25 -6.74 -13.99
C LEU A 94 -8.27 -6.64 -15.15
N GLU A 95 -7.80 -6.60 -16.39
CA GLU A 95 -8.66 -6.71 -17.57
C GLU A 95 -9.11 -8.17 -17.78
N GLU A 96 -10.26 -8.36 -18.42
CA GLU A 96 -10.76 -9.70 -18.75
C GLU A 96 -9.80 -10.47 -19.65
N GLY A 97 -9.77 -11.79 -19.45
CA GLY A 97 -8.94 -12.69 -20.24
C GLY A 97 -7.47 -12.71 -19.83
N VAL A 98 -7.03 -11.91 -18.84
CA VAL A 98 -5.70 -12.05 -18.21
C VAL A 98 -5.64 -13.40 -17.48
N ASP A 99 -5.23 -14.43 -18.20
CA ASP A 99 -4.81 -15.71 -17.62
C ASP A 99 -3.70 -15.40 -16.63
N ARG A 100 -3.83 -15.89 -15.39
CA ARG A 100 -2.92 -15.68 -14.25
C ARG A 100 -1.58 -16.39 -14.46
N ARG A 101 -1.07 -16.38 -15.69
CA ARG A 101 0.21 -16.99 -16.02
C ARG A 101 1.26 -16.25 -15.23
N ARG A 102 2.09 -17.06 -14.59
CA ARG A 102 3.33 -16.65 -13.96
C ARG A 102 4.09 -15.81 -14.99
N TRP A 103 4.48 -14.61 -14.60
CA TRP A 103 5.56 -13.85 -15.20
C TRP A 103 6.72 -14.83 -15.42
N ASP A 104 7.00 -15.16 -16.69
CA ASP A 104 8.16 -15.99 -17.01
C ASP A 104 9.40 -15.24 -16.51
N ALA A 105 10.19 -15.89 -15.67
CA ALA A 105 11.28 -15.28 -14.90
C ALA A 105 12.31 -14.53 -15.76
N GLU A 106 12.34 -14.78 -17.07
CA GLU A 106 13.18 -14.10 -18.05
C GLU A 106 12.86 -12.61 -18.24
N ASN A 107 11.69 -12.14 -17.79
CA ASN A 107 11.27 -10.74 -17.87
C ASN A 107 11.51 -9.94 -16.56
N SER A 108 12.23 -10.49 -15.58
CA SER A 108 12.28 -9.94 -14.21
C SER A 108 13.48 -9.05 -13.89
N VAL A 109 14.48 -8.93 -14.76
CA VAL A 109 15.72 -8.21 -14.40
C VAL A 109 16.16 -7.29 -15.56
N ASP A 110 16.18 -5.98 -15.29
CA ASP A 110 16.96 -4.96 -16.02
C ASP A 110 16.57 -4.53 -17.44
N SER A 111 15.29 -4.54 -17.83
CA SER A 111 14.88 -3.73 -18.99
C SER A 111 13.99 -2.54 -18.61
N PRO A 112 14.57 -1.34 -18.38
CA PRO A 112 13.83 -0.12 -18.04
C PRO A 112 12.71 0.31 -18.99
N SER A 113 12.47 -0.36 -20.12
CA SER A 113 11.38 0.01 -21.03
C SER A 113 11.06 -1.00 -22.14
N ARG A 114 11.56 -2.24 -22.11
CA ARG A 114 11.26 -3.22 -23.17
C ARG A 114 10.77 -4.54 -22.58
N GLY A 115 9.45 -4.70 -22.61
CA GLY A 115 8.83 -6.00 -22.42
C GLY A 115 7.98 -6.09 -21.16
N HIS A 116 6.98 -5.21 -21.02
CA HIS A 116 5.74 -5.42 -20.25
C HIS A 116 5.42 -4.33 -19.21
N HIS A 117 4.12 -4.12 -19.01
CA HIS A 117 3.54 -3.22 -18.02
C HIS A 117 3.81 -3.72 -16.60
N GLN A 118 3.93 -2.82 -15.61
CA GLN A 118 4.50 -3.14 -14.30
C GLN A 118 3.69 -4.14 -13.46
N VAL A 119 2.41 -4.30 -13.76
CA VAL A 119 1.47 -5.18 -13.03
C VAL A 119 0.68 -6.10 -13.98
N ASP A 120 0.65 -5.81 -15.28
CA ASP A 120 -0.13 -6.58 -16.27
C ASP A 120 0.83 -7.15 -17.34
N PRO A 121 1.31 -8.40 -17.17
CA PRO A 121 2.32 -8.96 -18.05
C PRO A 121 1.86 -9.12 -19.51
N ARG A 122 0.56 -9.02 -19.80
CA ARG A 122 0.05 -9.12 -21.19
C ARG A 122 0.14 -7.82 -21.97
N ARG A 123 0.41 -6.70 -21.30
CA ARG A 123 0.55 -5.39 -21.92
C ARG A 123 2.01 -5.18 -22.28
N PRO A 124 2.42 -5.29 -23.56
CA PRO A 124 3.83 -5.33 -23.94
C PRO A 124 4.60 -4.04 -23.61
N VAL A 125 3.91 -2.91 -23.47
CA VAL A 125 4.50 -1.60 -23.15
C VAL A 125 3.49 -0.76 -22.36
N SER A 126 3.99 0.03 -21.40
CA SER A 126 3.29 1.16 -20.79
C SER A 126 4.04 2.45 -21.05
N CYS A 127 3.32 3.55 -21.26
CA CYS A 127 3.89 4.90 -21.28
C CYS A 127 3.81 5.61 -19.92
N THR A 128 3.21 5.00 -18.89
CA THR A 128 3.27 5.51 -17.51
C THR A 128 4.62 5.14 -16.87
N PRO A 129 5.38 6.14 -16.36
CA PRO A 129 6.71 5.87 -15.84
C PRO A 129 6.70 5.30 -14.40
N ILE A 130 5.56 5.32 -13.72
CA ILE A 130 5.36 4.91 -12.33
C ILE A 130 3.90 4.46 -12.15
N MET A 131 3.65 3.48 -11.28
CA MET A 131 2.29 3.10 -10.86
C MET A 131 1.66 4.18 -9.93
N PRO A 132 0.33 4.21 -9.74
CA PRO A 132 -0.30 5.13 -8.80
C PRO A 132 0.11 4.83 -7.35
N ASP A 133 0.46 5.86 -6.59
CA ASP A 133 0.65 5.77 -5.14
C ASP A 133 -0.66 6.12 -4.42
N VAL A 134 -1.37 5.09 -3.95
CA VAL A 134 -2.66 5.25 -3.25
C VAL A 134 -2.49 5.99 -1.92
N ARG A 135 -1.37 5.80 -1.20
CA ARG A 135 -1.14 6.54 0.06
C ARG A 135 -0.97 8.01 -0.23
N ARG A 136 -0.14 8.35 -1.23
CA ARG A 136 0.04 9.73 -1.69
C ARG A 136 -1.29 10.35 -2.14
N ALA A 137 -2.13 9.59 -2.84
CA ALA A 137 -3.45 10.05 -3.23
C ALA A 137 -4.33 10.43 -2.03
N ALA A 138 -4.31 9.61 -0.97
CA ALA A 138 -5.05 9.87 0.26
C ALA A 138 -4.50 11.04 1.09
N THR A 139 -3.18 11.26 1.09
CA THR A 139 -2.53 12.28 1.94
C THR A 139 -2.28 13.60 1.24
N GLU A 140 -1.94 13.59 -0.05
CA GLU A 140 -1.55 14.75 -0.84
C GLU A 140 -2.58 15.10 -1.94
N GLY A 141 -3.62 14.29 -2.11
CA GLY A 141 -4.66 14.52 -3.11
C GLY A 141 -4.24 14.18 -4.54
N ASN A 142 -3.10 13.52 -4.77
CA ASN A 142 -2.71 13.01 -6.08
C ASN A 142 -1.89 11.72 -5.99
N ALA A 143 -2.22 10.72 -6.80
CA ALA A 143 -1.49 9.45 -6.85
C ALA A 143 -0.12 9.55 -7.54
N TYR A 144 0.19 10.66 -8.21
CA TYR A 144 1.42 10.87 -8.95
C TYR A 144 2.14 12.14 -8.49
N PRO A 145 3.47 12.14 -8.41
CA PRO A 145 4.24 13.33 -8.12
C PRO A 145 4.09 14.35 -9.27
N PRO A 146 4.22 15.66 -8.99
CA PRO A 146 4.03 16.70 -10.00
C PRO A 146 5.12 16.73 -11.07
N SER A 147 6.26 16.08 -10.85
CA SER A 147 7.36 15.96 -11.80
C SER A 147 8.32 14.83 -11.39
N TYR A 148 9.22 14.43 -12.30
CA TYR A 148 10.30 13.50 -11.98
C TYR A 148 11.19 14.03 -10.84
N ALA A 149 11.54 15.32 -10.87
CA ALA A 149 12.42 15.93 -9.87
C ALA A 149 11.83 15.91 -8.45
N ALA A 150 10.51 15.84 -8.31
CA ALA A 150 9.84 15.76 -7.02
C ALA A 150 9.91 14.35 -6.38
N ALA A 151 10.17 13.30 -7.16
CA ALA A 151 10.27 11.93 -6.66
C ALA A 151 11.16 11.04 -7.57
N PRO A 152 12.45 11.36 -7.71
CA PRO A 152 13.33 10.69 -8.66
C PRO A 152 13.51 9.19 -8.36
N ASP A 153 13.43 8.81 -7.08
CA ASP A 153 13.62 7.42 -6.65
C ASP A 153 12.43 6.51 -6.96
N LEU A 154 11.22 7.10 -7.09
CA LEU A 154 9.99 6.39 -7.42
C LEU A 154 9.80 6.25 -8.93
N VAL A 155 10.20 7.26 -9.70
CA VAL A 155 10.01 7.31 -11.16
C VAL A 155 11.17 6.61 -11.88
N ARG A 156 11.17 5.28 -11.84
CA ARG A 156 12.19 4.43 -12.48
C ARG A 156 11.86 4.13 -13.94
N SER A 157 12.25 5.05 -14.82
CA SER A 157 12.10 4.94 -16.28
C SER A 157 13.30 5.54 -17.03
N THR A 158 13.38 5.28 -18.34
CA THR A 158 14.38 5.90 -19.22
C THR A 158 14.15 7.42 -19.33
N PRO A 159 15.19 8.25 -19.57
CA PRO A 159 15.07 9.70 -19.58
C PRO A 159 13.93 10.24 -20.47
N ALA A 160 13.69 9.61 -21.62
CA ALA A 160 12.64 10.02 -22.57
C ALA A 160 11.21 9.89 -22.03
N TYR A 161 10.98 9.14 -20.94
CA TYR A 161 9.65 8.86 -20.39
C TYR A 161 9.45 9.39 -18.97
N ARG A 162 10.50 9.88 -18.29
CA ARG A 162 10.41 10.35 -16.90
C ARG A 162 9.42 11.50 -16.75
N ASP A 163 9.48 12.47 -17.65
CA ASP A 163 8.62 13.65 -17.60
C ASP A 163 7.15 13.34 -17.94
N LEU A 164 6.85 12.13 -18.45
CA LEU A 164 5.45 11.72 -18.65
C LEU A 164 4.70 11.55 -17.32
N VAL A 165 5.39 11.52 -16.18
CA VAL A 165 4.73 11.56 -14.86
C VAL A 165 3.89 12.82 -14.68
N GLU A 166 4.25 13.92 -15.35
CA GLU A 166 3.45 15.14 -15.37
C GLU A 166 2.11 14.94 -16.10
N VAL A 167 2.09 14.12 -17.15
CA VAL A 167 0.84 13.73 -17.84
C VAL A 167 -0.03 12.93 -16.88
N SER A 168 0.53 11.94 -16.18
CA SER A 168 -0.20 11.13 -15.21
C SER A 168 -0.75 11.96 -14.05
N HIS A 169 0.06 12.87 -13.52
CA HIS A 169 -0.35 13.83 -12.48
C HIS A 169 -1.53 14.69 -12.94
N ALA A 170 -1.45 15.27 -14.14
CA ALA A 170 -2.49 16.12 -14.68
C ALA A 170 -3.79 15.35 -15.00
N VAL A 171 -3.69 14.13 -15.53
CA VAL A 171 -4.84 13.25 -15.78
C VAL A 171 -5.53 12.85 -14.49
N TYR A 172 -4.78 12.53 -13.43
CA TYR A 172 -5.37 12.24 -12.12
C TYR A 172 -6.17 13.45 -11.59
N ARG A 173 -5.59 14.65 -11.62
CA ARG A 173 -6.27 15.87 -11.17
C ARG A 173 -7.56 16.09 -11.95
N LEU A 174 -7.49 16.00 -13.28
CA LEU A 174 -8.65 16.17 -14.14
C LEU A 174 -9.74 15.16 -13.81
N LEU A 175 -9.41 13.88 -13.60
CA LEU A 175 -10.41 12.88 -13.20
C LEU A 175 -10.99 13.16 -11.81
N ALA A 176 -10.17 13.60 -10.85
CA ALA A 176 -10.62 13.94 -9.51
C ALA A 176 -11.55 15.16 -9.49
N ASP A 177 -11.25 16.17 -10.31
CA ASP A 177 -12.03 17.41 -10.42
C ASP A 177 -13.37 17.16 -11.16
N GLU A 178 -13.31 16.51 -12.33
CA GLU A 178 -14.50 16.25 -13.16
C GLU A 178 -15.36 15.09 -12.65
N ARG A 179 -14.81 14.25 -11.76
CA ARG A 179 -15.38 13.00 -11.22
C ARG A 179 -15.66 11.91 -12.26
N THR A 180 -15.89 12.27 -13.51
CA THR A 180 -16.18 11.37 -14.62
C THR A 180 -15.54 11.90 -15.88
N LEU A 181 -14.74 11.08 -16.56
CA LEU A 181 -13.92 11.51 -17.69
C LEU A 181 -13.81 10.43 -18.76
N THR A 182 -13.95 10.81 -20.03
CA THR A 182 -13.63 9.90 -21.14
C THR A 182 -12.16 10.00 -21.53
N ILE A 183 -11.59 8.91 -22.08
CA ILE A 183 -10.22 8.94 -22.62
C ILE A 183 -10.06 10.06 -23.66
N GLY A 184 -11.06 10.28 -24.53
CA GLY A 184 -11.03 11.32 -25.55
C GLY A 184 -10.96 12.73 -24.94
N ALA A 185 -11.79 13.00 -23.93
CA ALA A 185 -11.78 14.27 -23.22
C ALA A 185 -10.45 14.51 -22.48
N ALA A 186 -9.92 13.47 -21.81
CA ALA A 186 -8.62 13.53 -21.16
C ALA A 186 -7.48 13.87 -22.15
N LYS A 187 -7.47 13.22 -23.33
CA LYS A 187 -6.49 13.50 -24.38
C LYS A 187 -6.59 14.92 -24.92
N ALA A 188 -7.80 15.41 -25.17
CA ALA A 188 -8.01 16.78 -25.63
C ALA A 188 -7.52 17.81 -24.59
N ALA A 189 -7.80 17.58 -23.30
CA ALA A 189 -7.31 18.42 -22.23
C ALA A 189 -5.77 18.41 -22.13
N MET A 190 -5.13 17.23 -22.26
CA MET A 190 -3.66 17.13 -22.22
C MET A 190 -3.00 17.70 -23.48
N GLU A 191 -3.62 17.61 -24.65
CA GLU A 191 -3.17 18.33 -25.85
C GLU A 191 -3.15 19.85 -25.58
N ALA A 192 -4.25 20.39 -25.05
CA ALA A 192 -4.35 21.82 -24.76
C ALA A 192 -3.32 22.28 -23.71
N ALA A 193 -3.10 21.49 -22.65
CA ALA A 193 -2.22 21.85 -21.55
C ALA A 193 -0.72 21.68 -21.88
N MET A 194 -0.35 20.64 -22.63
CA MET A 194 1.05 20.20 -22.76
C MET A 194 1.41 19.62 -24.13
N GLY A 195 0.61 19.87 -25.18
CA GLY A 195 0.81 19.31 -26.52
C GLY A 195 2.13 19.66 -27.19
N ARG A 196 2.77 20.78 -26.81
CA ARG A 196 4.10 21.16 -27.32
C ARG A 196 5.27 20.41 -26.67
N ARG A 197 5.05 19.81 -25.48
CA ARG A 197 6.12 19.16 -24.69
C ARG A 197 6.32 17.70 -25.08
N PHE A 198 5.27 17.03 -25.52
CA PHE A 198 5.29 15.59 -25.82
C PHE A 198 4.67 15.34 -27.19
N SER A 199 5.21 14.36 -27.93
CA SER A 199 4.57 13.96 -29.19
C SER A 199 3.13 13.46 -28.93
N PRO A 200 2.17 13.74 -29.84
CA PRO A 200 0.78 13.32 -29.66
C PRO A 200 0.66 11.82 -29.37
N ARG A 201 1.43 10.99 -30.08
CA ARG A 201 1.42 9.53 -29.91
C ARG A 201 1.79 9.10 -28.48
N ILE A 202 2.88 9.63 -27.91
CA ILE A 202 3.36 9.20 -26.60
C ILE A 202 2.47 9.75 -25.50
N ARG A 203 2.08 11.02 -25.59
CA ARG A 203 1.16 11.65 -24.63
C ARG A 203 -0.17 10.90 -24.58
N ASP A 204 -0.78 10.65 -25.73
CA ASP A 204 -2.06 9.96 -25.81
C ASP A 204 -2.02 8.53 -25.28
N ALA A 205 -0.89 7.84 -25.49
CA ALA A 205 -0.67 6.53 -24.89
C ALA A 205 -0.56 6.65 -23.36
N CYS A 206 0.22 7.61 -22.85
CA CYS A 206 0.37 7.85 -21.42
C CYS A 206 -0.97 8.20 -20.74
N VAL A 207 -1.84 8.99 -21.39
CA VAL A 207 -3.19 9.27 -20.87
C VAL A 207 -4.02 8.00 -20.71
N ALA A 208 -4.04 7.15 -21.75
CA ALA A 208 -4.82 5.92 -21.73
C ALA A 208 -4.26 4.90 -20.72
N ASP A 209 -2.93 4.84 -20.58
CA ASP A 209 -2.27 3.98 -19.60
C ASP A 209 -2.49 4.50 -18.17
N THR A 210 -2.44 5.81 -17.93
CA THR A 210 -2.74 6.40 -16.62
C THR A 210 -4.15 6.05 -16.16
N LEU A 211 -5.17 6.23 -17.00
CA LEU A 211 -6.55 5.88 -16.63
C LEU A 211 -6.73 4.38 -16.38
N ARG A 212 -6.03 3.54 -17.13
CA ARG A 212 -5.98 2.10 -16.87
C ARG A 212 -5.36 1.78 -15.52
N ASP A 213 -4.25 2.42 -15.19
CA ASP A 213 -3.52 2.17 -13.95
C ASP A 213 -4.33 2.60 -12.73
N LEU A 214 -5.05 3.72 -12.84
CA LEU A 214 -5.99 4.17 -11.83
C LEU A 214 -7.12 3.16 -11.64
N ARG A 215 -7.69 2.61 -12.71
CA ARG A 215 -8.67 1.51 -12.60
C ARG A 215 -8.07 0.29 -11.93
N LEU A 216 -6.87 -0.10 -12.36
CA LEU A 216 -6.17 -1.28 -11.86
C LEU A 216 -5.95 -1.21 -10.34
N TYR A 217 -5.62 -0.02 -9.82
CA TYR A 217 -5.39 0.25 -8.39
C TYR A 217 -6.67 0.60 -7.62
N GLY A 218 -7.84 0.56 -8.27
CA GLY A 218 -9.13 0.87 -7.63
C GLY A 218 -9.37 2.37 -7.38
N LEU A 219 -8.55 3.25 -7.95
CA LEU A 219 -8.70 4.72 -7.89
C LEU A 219 -9.65 5.25 -8.98
N ALA A 220 -10.10 4.39 -9.88
CA ALA A 220 -11.14 4.68 -10.87
C ALA A 220 -11.98 3.44 -11.18
N GLN A 221 -13.21 3.65 -11.64
CA GLN A 221 -14.06 2.62 -12.23
C GLN A 221 -14.21 2.90 -13.72
N ALA A 222 -14.19 1.87 -14.56
CA ALA A 222 -14.47 2.01 -15.98
C ALA A 222 -15.87 1.47 -16.31
N ASP A 223 -16.55 2.11 -17.26
CA ASP A 223 -17.88 1.71 -17.75
C ASP A 223 -17.92 0.33 -18.43
N ARG A 224 -16.76 -0.26 -18.72
CA ARG A 224 -16.62 -1.60 -19.30
C ARG A 224 -15.33 -2.27 -18.87
N ALA A 225 -15.34 -3.60 -18.96
CA ALA A 225 -14.14 -4.42 -18.89
C ALA A 225 -13.42 -4.49 -20.25
N GLY A 226 -12.11 -4.74 -20.23
CA GLY A 226 -11.32 -5.07 -21.43
C GLY A 226 -10.80 -3.85 -22.20
N ARG A 227 -10.88 -3.89 -23.54
CA ARG A 227 -10.19 -2.93 -24.41
C ARG A 227 -10.84 -1.55 -24.36
N PHE A 228 -10.09 -0.56 -23.88
CA PHE A 228 -10.53 0.82 -23.83
C PHE A 228 -10.43 1.53 -25.20
N THR A 229 -11.47 2.30 -25.53
CA THR A 229 -11.50 3.23 -26.66
C THR A 229 -11.61 4.68 -26.18
N ALA A 230 -11.53 5.66 -27.08
CA ALA A 230 -11.68 7.08 -26.74
C ALA A 230 -13.01 7.42 -26.01
N ARG A 231 -14.05 6.59 -26.18
CA ARG A 231 -15.36 6.78 -25.52
C ARG A 231 -15.48 6.12 -24.15
N THR A 232 -14.47 5.35 -23.72
CA THR A 232 -14.50 4.70 -22.40
C THR A 232 -14.56 5.75 -21.33
N CYS A 233 -15.55 5.61 -20.46
CA CYS A 233 -15.74 6.49 -19.33
C CYS A 233 -15.04 5.93 -18.09
N PHE A 234 -14.36 6.80 -17.35
CA PHE A 234 -13.76 6.52 -16.05
C PHE A 234 -14.40 7.40 -15.00
N THR A 235 -14.80 6.81 -13.89
CA THR A 235 -15.37 7.50 -12.73
C THR A 235 -14.37 7.45 -11.58
N TRP A 236 -14.14 8.59 -10.93
CA TRP A 236 -13.24 8.72 -9.80
C TRP A 236 -13.70 7.88 -8.60
N VAL A 237 -12.75 7.26 -7.91
CA VAL A 237 -12.97 6.58 -6.63
C VAL A 237 -12.14 7.25 -5.55
N ASP A 238 -12.72 7.40 -4.37
CA ASP A 238 -12.03 7.98 -3.22
C ASP A 238 -10.84 7.10 -2.79
N PRO A 239 -9.60 7.65 -2.81
CA PRO A 239 -8.41 6.92 -2.37
C PRO A 239 -8.54 6.34 -0.95
N ALA A 240 -9.29 6.98 -0.06
CA ALA A 240 -9.49 6.50 1.31
C ALA A 240 -10.25 5.18 1.40
N THR A 241 -10.93 4.77 0.32
CA THR A 241 -11.66 3.50 0.25
C THR A 241 -10.83 2.33 -0.26
N VAL A 242 -9.62 2.60 -0.77
CA VAL A 242 -8.74 1.57 -1.32
C VAL A 242 -7.92 0.94 -0.19
N ALA A 243 -8.20 -0.33 0.10
CA ALA A 243 -7.44 -1.10 1.08
C ALA A 243 -6.04 -1.43 0.54
N LEU A 244 -5.03 -1.32 1.39
CA LEU A 244 -3.62 -1.59 1.06
C LEU A 244 -3.11 -2.82 1.80
N VAL A 245 -2.16 -3.52 1.20
CA VAL A 245 -1.42 -4.58 1.88
C VAL A 245 -0.59 -3.94 3.00
N ASP A 246 -0.71 -4.48 4.21
CA ASP A 246 0.14 -4.08 5.33
C ASP A 246 1.58 -4.56 5.06
N PRO A 247 2.57 -3.66 4.98
CA PRO A 247 3.97 -4.07 4.79
C PRO A 247 4.53 -4.91 5.96
N ALA A 248 3.93 -4.83 7.16
CA ALA A 248 4.29 -5.66 8.31
C ALA A 248 3.63 -7.05 8.30
N ASP A 249 2.60 -7.23 7.47
CA ASP A 249 1.94 -8.52 7.20
C ASP A 249 2.01 -8.83 5.69
N PRO A 250 3.23 -8.99 5.11
CA PRO A 250 3.37 -9.39 3.71
C PRO A 250 2.66 -10.73 3.43
N GLY A 251 2.47 -11.50 4.50
CA GLY A 251 1.53 -12.58 4.70
C GLY A 251 1.67 -13.00 6.16
N ARG A 252 0.59 -13.45 6.80
CA ARG A 252 0.76 -14.69 7.57
C ARG A 252 1.63 -15.71 6.83
#